data_AF-A0A2N5FKE4-F1
#
_entry.id   AF-A0A2N5FKE4-F1
#
_cell.length_a   1.000
_cell.length_b   1.000
_cell.length_c   1.000
_cell.angle_alpha   90.00
_cell.angle_beta   90.00
_cell.angle_gamma   90.00
#
_symmetry.space_group_name_H-M   'P 1'
#
loop_
_entity.id
_entity.type
_entity.pdbx_description
1 polymer ?
#
loop_
_entity_poly.entity_id
_entity_poly.type
_entity_poly.pdbx_seq_one_letter_code
_entity_poly.pdbx_strand_id
1 'polypeptide(L)' 'MLEYAFDFLLVAALVIGITALMGVITNGIGETIFSGKKKNQNVEHTLKTQAGWRKVGGRQR' A
#
# COMPACT_ATOMS: atom_id res chain seq x y z
N MET A 1 27.90 -3.04 -32.53
CA MET A 1 26.74 -2.11 -32.41
C MET A 1 25.45 -2.84 -32.07
N LEU A 2 25.05 -3.89 -32.81
CA LEU A 2 23.82 -4.65 -32.51
C LEU A 2 23.86 -5.39 -31.16
N GLU A 3 24.97 -6.04 -30.83
CA GLU A 3 25.16 -6.73 -29.54
C GLU A 3 25.05 -5.76 -28.35
N TYR A 4 25.78 -4.64 -28.43
CA TYR A 4 25.69 -3.56 -27.44
C TYR A 4 24.28 -2.99 -27.29
N ALA A 5 23.52 -2.87 -28.39
CA ALA A 5 22.14 -2.40 -28.36
C ALA A 5 21.20 -3.41 -27.67
N PHE A 6 21.44 -4.71 -27.86
CA PHE A 6 20.67 -5.77 -27.20
C PHE A 6 20.95 -5.80 -25.69
N ASP A 7 22.21 -5.72 -25.29
CA ASP A 7 22.59 -5.64 -23.87
C ASP A 7 21.99 -4.41 -23.19
N PHE A 8 22.05 -3.26 -23.86
CA PHE A 8 21.43 -2.03 -23.37
C PHE A 8 19.91 -2.18 -23.21
N LEU A 9 19.22 -2.74 -24.21
CA LEU A 9 17.77 -2.95 -24.15
C LEU A 9 17.37 -3.92 -23.03
N LEU A 10 18.14 -4.98 -22.84
CA LEU A 10 17.90 -5.97 -21.79
C LEU A 10 18.02 -5.34 -20.39
N VAL A 11 19.07 -4.55 -20.16
CA VAL A 11 19.25 -3.82 -18.89
C VAL A 11 18.17 -2.74 -18.73
N ALA A 12 17.85 -1.98 -19.77
CA ALA A 12 16.81 -0.95 -19.71
C ALA A 12 15.44 -1.55 -19.37
N ALA A 13 15.06 -2.65 -20.02
CA ALA A 13 13.81 -3.36 -19.73
C ALA A 13 13.77 -3.90 -18.30
N LEU A 14 14.89 -4.42 -17.79
CA LEU A 14 15.00 -4.90 -16.41
C LEU A 14 14.80 -3.76 -15.41
N VAL A 15 15.48 -2.62 -15.60
CA VAL A 15 15.37 -1.46 -14.71
C VAL A 15 13.95 -0.91 -14.71
N ILE A 16 13.35 -0.75 -15.89
CA ILE A 16 11.95 -0.29 -16.02
C ILE A 16 11.00 -1.28 -15.34
N GLY A 17 11.18 -2.57 -15.58
CA GLY A 17 10.36 -3.63 -14.98
C GLY A 17 10.40 -3.60 -13.46
N ILE A 18 11.59 -3.55 -12.86
CA ILE A 18 11.75 -3.47 -11.40
C ILE A 18 11.11 -2.18 -10.88
N THR A 19 11.33 -1.04 -11.54
CA THR A 19 10.77 0.26 -11.11
C THR A 19 9.24 0.28 -11.16
N ALA A 20 8.65 -0.26 -12.23
CA ALA A 20 7.20 -0.34 -12.38
C ALA A 20 6.57 -1.32 -11.38
N LEU A 21 7.24 -2.45 -11.10
CA LEU A 21 6.76 -3.45 -10.16
C LEU A 21 6.97 -3.05 -8.69
N MET A 22 7.88 -2.12 -8.39
CA MET A 22 8.19 -1.70 -7.03
C MET A 22 6.94 -1.24 -6.27
N GLY A 23 6.04 -0.49 -6.92
CA GLY A 23 4.79 -0.04 -6.30
C GLY A 23 3.81 -1.18 -5.99
N VAL A 24 3.62 -2.11 -6.93
CA VAL A 24 2.73 -3.27 -6.76
C VAL A 24 3.27 -4.21 -5.69
N ILE A 25 4.58 -4.49 -5.72
CA ILE A 25 5.26 -5.32 -4.73
C ILE A 25 5.17 -4.67 -3.35
N THR A 26 5.44 -3.37 -3.24
CA THR A 26 5.37 -2.65 -1.96
C THR A 26 3.94 -2.60 -1.41
N ASN A 27 2.93 -2.41 -2.27
CA ASN A 27 1.53 -2.44 -1.84
C ASN A 27 1.09 -3.85 -1.44
N GLY A 28 1.46 -4.88 -2.20
CA GLY A 28 1.14 -6.27 -1.89
C GLY A 28 1.81 -6.76 -0.61
N ILE A 29 3.10 -6.44 -0.41
CA ILE A 29 3.85 -6.74 0.83
C ILE A 29 3.31 -5.88 1.98
N GLY A 30 3.05 -4.60 1.74
CA GLY A 30 2.49 -3.67 2.71
C GLY A 30 1.16 -4.16 3.26
N GLU A 31 0.23 -4.53 2.39
CA GLU A 31 -1.04 -5.14 2.80
C GLU A 31 -0.81 -6.51 3.45
N THR A 32 -0.02 -7.41 2.88
CA THR A 32 0.11 -8.77 3.44
C THR A 32 0.80 -8.78 4.82
N ILE A 33 1.84 -7.96 5.02
CA ILE A 33 2.62 -7.90 6.28
C ILE A 33 1.96 -6.96 7.30
N PHE A 34 1.46 -5.79 6.89
CA PHE A 34 0.91 -4.80 7.84
C PHE A 34 -0.62 -4.86 8.00
N SER A 35 -1.38 -5.39 7.03
CA SER A 35 -2.85 -5.49 7.14
C SER A 35 -3.30 -6.60 8.11
N GLY A 36 -2.54 -7.70 8.23
CA GLY A 36 -2.97 -8.88 9.01
C GLY A 36 -3.22 -8.65 10.50
N LYS A 37 -2.54 -7.69 11.14
CA LYS A 37 -2.70 -7.40 12.59
C LYS A 37 -3.14 -5.98 12.91
N LYS A 38 -3.08 -5.05 11.95
CA LYS A 38 -3.29 -3.62 12.22
C LYS A 38 -4.41 -2.95 11.41
N LYS A 39 -5.15 -3.70 10.60
CA LYS A 39 -6.24 -3.16 9.76
C LYS A 39 -7.22 -2.27 10.52
N ASN A 40 -7.54 -2.62 11.77
CA ASN A 40 -8.46 -1.87 12.62
C ASN A 40 -7.76 -1.01 13.68
N GLN A 41 -6.43 -0.88 13.69
CA GLN A 41 -5.77 -0.07 14.74
C GLN A 41 -6.27 1.38 14.75
N ASN A 42 -6.38 2.01 13.59
CA ASN A 42 -6.89 3.38 13.51
C ASN A 42 -8.35 3.48 14.00
N VAL A 43 -9.17 2.48 13.69
CA VAL A 43 -10.57 2.42 14.12
C VAL A 43 -10.67 2.15 15.62
N GLU A 44 -9.93 1.19 16.16
CA GLU A 44 -9.87 0.89 17.60
C GLU A 44 -9.34 2.05 18.42
N HIS A 45 -8.27 2.72 17.97
CA HIS A 45 -7.74 3.91 18.62
C HIS A 45 -8.76 5.07 18.60
N THR A 46 -9.48 5.24 17.49
CA THR A 46 -10.55 6.24 17.37
C THR A 46 -11.72 5.89 18.29
N LEU A 47 -12.16 4.63 18.30
CA LEU A 47 -13.23 4.14 19.18
C LEU A 47 -12.88 4.27 20.66
N LYS A 48 -11.62 3.99 21.05
CA LYS A 48 -11.13 4.20 22.41
C LYS A 48 -11.17 5.68 22.81
N THR A 49 -10.77 6.57 21.92
CA THR A 49 -10.81 8.02 22.17
C THR A 49 -12.25 8.55 22.25
N GLN A 50 -13.15 7.98 21.44
CA GLN A 50 -14.56 8.32 21.41
C GLN A 50 -15.39 7.61 22.48
N ALA A 51 -14.81 6.65 23.22
CA ALA A 51 -15.48 5.93 24.30
C ALA A 51 -15.74 6.91 25.46
N GLY A 52 -16.93 7.51 25.47
CA GLY A 52 -17.34 8.51 26.46
C GLY A 52 -17.89 9.80 25.84
N TRP A 53 -17.80 9.95 24.52
CA TRP A 53 -18.39 11.11 23.86
C TRP A 53 -19.91 10.96 23.78
N ARG A 54 -20.63 12.05 24.04
CA ARG A 54 -22.07 12.11 23.79
C ARG A 54 -22.29 11.92 22.29
N LYS A 55 -23.00 10.87 21.87
CA LYS A 55 -23.37 10.64 20.46
C LYS A 55 -24.26 11.80 19.98
N VAL A 56 -23.64 12.78 19.33
CA VAL A 56 -24.32 13.92 18.72
C VAL A 56 -24.29 13.74 17.20
N GLY A 57 -25.35 13.14 16.66
CA GLY A 57 -25.46 12.89 15.22
C GLY A 57 -26.10 11.54 14.92
N GLY A 58 -27.21 11.59 14.18
CA GLY A 58 -28.04 10.43 13.86
C GLY A 58 -29.45 10.91 13.56
N ARG A 59 -29.65 11.56 12.42
CA ARG A 59 -31.01 11.77 11.91
C ARG A 59 -31.48 10.40 11.43
N GLN A 60 -32.38 9.77 12.17
CA GLN A 60 -33.18 8.68 11.61
C GLN A 60 -33.96 9.28 10.44
N ARG A 61 -33.66 8.79 9.23
CA ARG A 61 -34.58 8.86 8.11
C ARG A 61 -35.37 7.57 8.08
#